data_AF-A0AAW8BRG5-F1
#
_entry.id   AF-A0AAW8BRG5-F1
#
_cell.length_a   1.000
_cell.length_b   1.000
_cell.length_c   1.000
_cell.angle_alpha   90.00
_cell.angle_beta   90.00
_cell.angle_gamma   90.00
#
_symmetry.space_group_name_H-M   'P 1'
#
loop_
_entity.id
_entity.type
_entity.pdbx_description
1 polymer ?
#
loop_
_entity_poly.entity_id
_entity_poly.type
_entity_poly.pdbx_seq_one_letter_code
_entity_poly.pdbx_strand_id
1 'polypeptide(L)'
;MDKKFTSGDTPLGDLLRQAGHGTLQLPDFQRNWVWDDGHISSLLASISLSYPIGAVMTLRTGNPDVKFKPRALEGAKAAATVEPELLLLDGQQRITSLYLALGSGEPVPTRDARGNSIHRRYFADIAKCIDPDQDREEAILSVSADGMLRGRGEVGADVSSLQGQVDAGLFPLEIVLDAAKTRKWMRQFCASDGAERDTYRAVGCF
;
A
#
# COMPACT_ATOMS: atom_id res chain seq x y z
N MET A 1 -11.40 19.76 -31.48
CA MET A 1 -12.11 18.86 -30.55
C MET A 1 -11.30 18.84 -29.27
N ASP A 2 -11.73 19.58 -28.26
CA ASP A 2 -11.08 19.52 -26.95
C ASP A 2 -11.25 18.12 -26.39
N LYS A 3 -10.14 17.45 -26.04
CA LYS A 3 -10.18 16.12 -25.43
C LYS A 3 -10.84 16.24 -24.06
N LYS A 4 -12.08 15.76 -23.95
CA LYS A 4 -12.84 15.70 -22.69
C LYS A 4 -12.36 14.57 -21.75
N PHE A 5 -11.68 13.55 -22.30
CA PHE A 5 -11.10 12.44 -21.55
C PHE A 5 -9.69 12.14 -22.05
N THR A 6 -8.79 11.86 -21.11
CA THR A 6 -7.40 11.47 -21.39
C THR A 6 -7.04 10.24 -20.56
N SER A 7 -6.56 9.17 -21.21
CA SER A 7 -5.85 8.09 -20.52
C SER A 7 -4.43 8.54 -20.23
N GLY A 8 -3.96 8.37 -18.98
CA GLY A 8 -2.60 8.69 -18.57
C GLY A 8 -1.92 7.49 -17.94
N ASP A 9 -0.63 7.34 -18.19
CA ASP A 9 0.22 6.27 -17.64
C ASP A 9 0.95 6.75 -16.37
N THR A 10 0.21 7.34 -15.42
CA THR A 10 0.79 7.83 -14.18
C THR A 10 1.28 6.65 -13.33
N PRO A 11 2.57 6.61 -12.94
CA PRO A 11 3.07 5.57 -12.05
C PRO A 11 2.29 5.52 -10.73
N LEU A 12 1.94 4.32 -10.26
CA LEU A 12 1.18 4.15 -9.02
C LEU A 12 1.84 4.87 -7.83
N GLY A 13 3.15 4.75 -7.68
CA GLY A 13 3.90 5.43 -6.62
C GLY A 13 3.75 6.95 -6.64
N ASP A 14 3.62 7.58 -7.82
CA ASP A 14 3.37 9.02 -7.92
C ASP A 14 1.96 9.38 -7.45
N LEU A 15 0.97 8.57 -7.82
CA LEU A 15 -0.42 8.77 -7.38
C LEU A 15 -0.54 8.64 -5.85
N LEU A 16 0.16 7.67 -5.24
CA LEU A 16 0.19 7.50 -3.79
C LEU A 16 0.93 8.63 -3.08
N ARG A 17 2.02 9.16 -3.67
CA ARG A 17 2.69 10.37 -3.17
C ARG A 17 1.78 11.60 -3.23
N GLN A 18 1.04 11.77 -4.32
CA GLN A 18 0.05 12.86 -4.45
C GLN A 18 -1.05 12.76 -3.40
N ALA A 19 -1.53 11.54 -3.09
CA ALA A 19 -2.48 11.31 -2.01
C ALA A 19 -1.89 11.75 -0.65
N GLY A 20 -0.65 11.33 -0.36
CA GLY A 20 0.04 11.69 0.87
C GLY A 20 0.32 13.20 1.02
N HIS A 21 0.64 13.89 -0.07
CA HIS A 21 0.84 15.34 -0.10
C HIS A 21 -0.46 16.15 -0.15
N GLY A 22 -1.60 15.50 -0.40
CA GLY A 22 -2.90 16.16 -0.52
C GLY A 22 -3.17 16.82 -1.87
N THR A 23 -2.34 16.60 -2.90
CA THR A 23 -2.62 17.07 -4.27
C THR A 23 -3.58 16.15 -5.01
N LEU A 24 -3.74 14.90 -4.55
CA LEU A 24 -4.86 14.01 -4.89
C LEU A 24 -5.80 13.92 -3.69
N GLN A 25 -7.07 14.28 -3.87
CA GLN A 25 -8.11 14.22 -2.83
C GLN A 25 -9.40 13.57 -3.32
N LEU A 26 -10.34 13.32 -2.42
CA LEU A 26 -11.68 12.84 -2.73
C LEU A 26 -12.65 14.03 -2.84
N PRO A 27 -13.65 13.99 -3.72
CA PRO A 27 -14.85 14.79 -3.56
C PRO A 27 -15.62 14.39 -2.29
N ASP A 28 -16.23 15.35 -1.60
CA ASP A 28 -16.96 15.12 -0.34
C ASP A 28 -18.20 14.22 -0.47
N PHE A 29 -18.79 14.12 -1.67
CA PHE A 29 -19.90 13.20 -1.95
C PHE A 29 -19.47 11.73 -2.03
N GLN A 30 -18.16 11.43 -2.01
CA GLN A 30 -17.67 10.06 -1.92
C GLN A 30 -17.91 9.48 -0.53
N ARG A 31 -18.40 8.23 -0.52
CA ARG A 31 -18.63 7.44 0.69
C ARG A 31 -17.33 7.21 1.48
N ASN A 32 -17.46 6.77 2.73
CA ASN A 32 -16.30 6.46 3.55
C ASN A 32 -15.54 5.23 3.03
N TRP A 33 -14.25 5.15 3.39
CA TRP A 33 -13.45 3.96 3.16
C TRP A 33 -13.91 2.83 4.10
N VAL A 34 -14.06 1.61 3.58
CA VAL A 34 -14.69 0.49 4.29
C VAL A 34 -14.03 -0.88 4.02
N TRP A 35 -12.88 -0.92 3.36
CA TRP A 35 -12.21 -2.18 3.04
C TRP A 35 -11.62 -2.86 4.28
N ASP A 36 -11.88 -4.16 4.39
CA ASP A 36 -11.32 -5.03 5.41
C ASP A 36 -9.90 -5.52 5.06
N ASP A 37 -9.28 -6.19 6.02
CA ASP A 37 -7.91 -6.72 5.93
C ASP A 37 -7.71 -7.70 4.76
N GLY A 38 -8.75 -8.48 4.43
CA GLY A 38 -8.71 -9.44 3.33
C GLY A 38 -8.66 -8.73 1.98
N HIS A 39 -9.55 -7.76 1.76
CA HIS A 39 -9.54 -6.97 0.51
C HIS A 39 -8.22 -6.23 0.30
N ILE A 40 -7.60 -5.71 1.37
CA ILE A 40 -6.30 -5.04 1.29
C ILE A 40 -5.21 -6.05 0.91
N SER A 41 -5.18 -7.21 1.57
CA SER A 41 -4.19 -8.27 1.30
C SER A 41 -4.28 -8.80 -0.14
N SER A 42 -5.48 -9.09 -0.65
CA SER A 42 -5.67 -9.54 -2.04
C SER A 42 -5.28 -8.46 -3.06
N LEU A 43 -5.51 -7.17 -2.75
CA LEU A 43 -5.07 -6.07 -3.61
C LEU A 43 -3.54 -5.97 -3.65
N LEU A 44 -2.88 -6.11 -2.50
CA LEU A 44 -1.42 -6.13 -2.40
C LEU A 44 -0.80 -7.32 -3.15
N ALA A 45 -1.42 -8.49 -3.05
CA ALA A 45 -1.02 -9.67 -3.81
C ALA A 45 -1.15 -9.43 -5.32
N SER A 46 -2.26 -8.85 -5.77
CA SER A 46 -2.51 -8.54 -7.18
C SER A 46 -1.46 -7.57 -7.76
N ILE A 47 -1.12 -6.48 -7.06
CA ILE A 47 -0.09 -5.55 -7.55
C ILE A 47 1.27 -6.22 -7.64
N SER A 48 1.58 -7.12 -6.69
CA SER A 48 2.89 -7.79 -6.65
C SER A 48 3.10 -8.75 -7.82
N LEU A 49 2.01 -9.24 -8.43
CA LEU A 49 2.05 -10.04 -9.65
C LEU A 49 1.95 -9.20 -10.92
N SER A 50 1.96 -7.87 -10.79
CA SER A 50 1.68 -6.95 -11.90
C SER A 50 0.33 -7.21 -12.57
N TYR A 51 -0.64 -7.75 -11.84
CA TYR A 51 -1.97 -7.99 -12.37
C TYR A 51 -2.74 -6.67 -12.50
N PRO A 52 -3.55 -6.48 -13.56
CA PRO A 52 -4.36 -5.29 -13.71
C PRO A 52 -5.38 -5.17 -12.56
N ILE A 53 -5.25 -4.14 -11.74
CA ILE A 53 -6.19 -3.86 -10.63
C ILE A 53 -7.35 -2.95 -11.04
N GLY A 54 -7.60 -2.80 -12.35
CA GLY A 54 -8.60 -1.92 -12.95
C GLY A 54 -8.10 -0.48 -13.19
N ALA A 55 -8.98 0.36 -13.73
CA ALA A 55 -8.69 1.78 -13.98
C ALA A 55 -9.03 2.66 -12.77
N VAL A 56 -8.47 3.87 -12.74
CA VAL A 56 -8.75 4.90 -11.75
C VAL A 56 -9.16 6.17 -12.49
N MET A 57 -10.23 6.82 -12.05
CA MET A 57 -10.72 8.05 -12.70
C MET A 57 -10.45 9.25 -11.82
N THR A 58 -9.80 10.27 -12.37
CA THR A 58 -9.54 11.53 -11.69
C THR A 58 -10.09 12.71 -12.49
N LEU A 59 -10.45 13.78 -11.77
CA LEU A 59 -10.84 15.06 -12.32
C LEU A 59 -9.76 16.08 -12.00
N ARG A 60 -9.20 16.70 -13.04
CA ARG A 60 -8.29 17.83 -12.85
C ARG A 60 -9.07 19.06 -12.37
N THR A 61 -8.61 19.64 -11.29
CA THR A 61 -9.18 20.88 -10.74
C THR A 61 -8.70 22.10 -11.54
N GLY A 62 -9.23 23.29 -11.22
CA GLY A 62 -8.88 24.53 -11.91
C GLY A 62 -9.91 25.05 -12.91
N ASN A 63 -11.00 24.30 -13.13
CA ASN A 63 -12.19 24.87 -13.77
C ASN A 63 -13.03 25.64 -12.72
N PRO A 64 -13.19 26.97 -12.82
CA PRO A 64 -13.96 27.75 -11.86
C PRO A 64 -15.45 27.36 -11.78
N ASP A 65 -15.99 26.74 -12.83
CA ASP A 65 -17.41 26.36 -12.93
C ASP A 65 -17.74 25.03 -12.24
N VAL A 66 -16.72 24.22 -11.91
CA VAL A 66 -16.91 22.91 -11.26
C VAL A 66 -16.15 22.90 -9.94
N LYS A 67 -16.87 23.11 -8.84
CA LYS A 67 -16.31 23.08 -7.48
C LYS A 67 -16.96 21.98 -6.66
N PHE A 68 -16.25 20.88 -6.49
CA PHE A 68 -16.56 19.91 -5.45
C PHE A 68 -15.76 20.24 -4.21
N LYS A 69 -16.36 20.07 -3.02
CA LYS A 69 -15.62 20.26 -1.78
C LYS A 69 -14.63 19.10 -1.64
N PRO A 70 -13.33 19.38 -1.46
CA PRO A 70 -12.34 18.33 -1.36
C PRO A 70 -12.29 17.76 0.06
N ARG A 71 -11.89 16.49 0.15
CA ARG A 71 -11.68 15.73 1.37
C ARG A 71 -10.45 14.86 1.21
N ALA A 72 -9.60 14.84 2.23
CA ALA A 72 -8.44 13.95 2.29
C ALA A 72 -8.82 12.47 2.10
N LEU A 73 -7.90 11.69 1.55
CA LEU A 73 -7.96 10.23 1.71
C LEU A 73 -7.72 9.88 3.19
N GLU A 74 -8.22 8.71 3.61
CA GLU A 74 -7.99 8.21 4.96
C GLU A 74 -6.48 8.15 5.27
N GLY A 75 -6.08 8.60 6.46
CA GLY A 75 -4.67 8.66 6.88
C GLY A 75 -3.82 9.79 6.27
N ALA A 76 -4.30 10.50 5.24
CA ALA A 76 -3.52 11.56 4.59
C ALA A 76 -3.55 12.87 5.39
N LYS A 77 -2.57 13.04 6.30
CA LYS A 77 -2.51 14.18 7.23
C LYS A 77 -2.27 15.54 6.54
N ALA A 78 -1.54 15.59 5.44
CA ALA A 78 -1.15 16.85 4.78
C ALA A 78 -2.29 17.52 3.98
N ALA A 79 -3.39 16.81 3.72
CA ALA A 79 -4.42 17.27 2.78
C ALA A 79 -5.33 18.39 3.32
N ALA A 80 -5.38 18.64 4.63
CA ALA A 80 -6.33 19.59 5.21
C ALA A 80 -6.14 21.06 4.75
N THR A 81 -4.95 21.42 4.24
CA THR A 81 -4.60 22.79 3.84
C THR A 81 -4.10 22.90 2.40
N VAL A 82 -4.05 21.79 1.66
CA VAL A 82 -3.54 21.74 0.29
C VAL A 82 -4.72 21.77 -0.68
N GLU A 83 -4.68 22.70 -1.64
CA GLU A 83 -5.64 22.70 -2.74
C GLU A 83 -5.32 21.52 -3.68
N PRO A 84 -6.28 20.62 -3.97
CA PRO A 84 -6.01 19.46 -4.80
C PRO A 84 -5.84 19.85 -6.26
N GLU A 85 -4.90 19.21 -6.94
CA GLU A 85 -4.75 19.24 -8.40
C GLU A 85 -5.68 18.22 -9.08
N LEU A 86 -5.95 17.11 -8.37
CA LEU A 86 -6.77 16.00 -8.82
C LEU A 86 -7.80 15.62 -7.75
N LEU A 87 -9.02 15.37 -8.20
CA LEU A 87 -10.07 14.74 -7.42
C LEU A 87 -10.30 13.30 -7.90
N LEU A 88 -10.21 12.33 -7.01
CA LEU A 88 -10.44 10.93 -7.28
C LEU A 88 -11.94 10.63 -7.36
N LEU A 89 -12.43 10.35 -8.57
CA LEU A 89 -13.85 10.11 -8.85
C LEU A 89 -14.23 8.63 -8.73
N ASP A 90 -13.29 7.73 -9.01
CA ASP A 90 -13.46 6.28 -8.86
C ASP A 90 -12.14 5.65 -8.40
N GLY A 91 -12.21 4.44 -7.84
CA GLY A 91 -11.05 3.73 -7.32
C GLY A 91 -10.64 4.16 -5.91
N GLN A 92 -11.47 4.94 -5.22
CA GLN A 92 -11.24 5.39 -3.84
C GLN A 92 -10.78 4.24 -2.93
N GLN A 93 -11.53 3.13 -2.88
CA GLN A 93 -11.21 2.06 -1.93
C GLN A 93 -9.82 1.46 -2.21
N ARG A 94 -9.45 1.31 -3.48
CA ARG A 94 -8.14 0.78 -3.91
C ARG A 94 -7.02 1.75 -3.56
N ILE A 95 -7.12 3.02 -3.98
CA ILE A 95 -6.07 4.01 -3.75
C ILE A 95 -5.87 4.31 -2.27
N THR A 96 -6.95 4.42 -1.49
CA THR A 96 -6.86 4.61 -0.05
C THR A 96 -6.16 3.41 0.62
N SER A 97 -6.55 2.17 0.27
CA SER A 97 -5.91 0.98 0.83
C SER A 97 -4.42 0.89 0.50
N LEU A 98 -4.04 1.17 -0.75
CA LEU A 98 -2.63 1.19 -1.18
C LEU A 98 -1.84 2.30 -0.52
N TYR A 99 -2.41 3.50 -0.39
CA TYR A 99 -1.75 4.60 0.31
C TYR A 99 -1.51 4.25 1.78
N LEU A 100 -2.53 3.73 2.47
CA LEU A 100 -2.43 3.31 3.86
C LEU A 100 -1.35 2.24 4.04
N ALA A 101 -1.34 1.20 3.20
CA ALA A 101 -0.42 0.07 3.33
C ALA A 101 1.02 0.37 2.90
N LEU A 102 1.22 1.22 1.89
CA LEU A 102 2.53 1.39 1.23
C LEU A 102 3.21 2.74 1.47
N GLY A 103 2.46 3.75 1.92
CA GLY A 103 2.95 5.14 1.94
C GLY A 103 2.57 5.98 3.16
N SER A 104 1.64 5.53 4.01
CA SER A 104 1.25 6.29 5.20
C SER A 104 2.31 6.26 6.31
N GLY A 105 3.09 5.19 6.38
CA GLY A 105 4.06 4.94 7.45
C GLY A 105 3.43 4.54 8.80
N GLU A 106 2.11 4.32 8.84
CA GLU A 106 1.35 3.98 10.04
C GLU A 106 0.61 2.64 9.84
N PRO A 107 0.31 1.89 10.91
CA PRO A 107 -0.57 0.72 10.81
C PRO A 107 -1.94 1.09 10.22
N VAL A 108 -2.44 0.24 9.31
CA VAL A 108 -3.70 0.44 8.60
C VAL A 108 -4.88 0.18 9.53
N PRO A 109 -5.77 1.16 9.78
CA PRO A 109 -6.93 1.03 10.68
C PRO A 109 -8.10 0.33 9.98
N THR A 110 -7.99 -0.98 9.76
CA THR A 110 -8.97 -1.79 9.00
C THR A 110 -9.90 -2.62 9.92
N ARG A 111 -10.62 -3.57 9.34
CA ARG A 111 -11.51 -4.52 10.02
C ARG A 111 -11.13 -5.95 9.71
N ASP A 112 -11.37 -6.86 10.64
CA ASP A 112 -11.29 -8.29 10.38
C ASP A 112 -12.55 -8.80 9.64
N ALA A 113 -12.56 -10.08 9.24
CA ALA A 113 -13.70 -10.71 8.58
C ALA A 113 -15.01 -10.72 9.42
N ARG A 114 -14.92 -10.42 10.73
CA ARG A 114 -16.07 -10.31 11.65
C ARG A 114 -16.51 -8.86 11.83
N GLY A 115 -15.83 -7.90 11.20
CA GLY A 115 -16.11 -6.46 11.28
C GLY A 115 -15.47 -5.75 12.47
N ASN A 116 -14.64 -6.44 13.28
CA ASN A 116 -13.96 -5.83 14.43
C ASN A 116 -12.85 -4.91 13.96
N SER A 117 -12.72 -3.74 14.59
CA SER A 117 -11.65 -2.79 14.26
C SER A 117 -10.29 -3.33 14.71
N ILE A 118 -9.32 -3.31 13.80
CA ILE A 118 -7.96 -3.81 13.98
C ILE A 118 -6.98 -2.85 13.30
N HIS A 119 -5.71 -2.90 13.72
CA HIS A 119 -4.64 -2.15 13.07
C HIS A 119 -3.58 -3.12 12.57
N ARG A 120 -3.23 -3.01 11.29
CA ARG A 120 -2.37 -3.98 10.59
C ARG A 120 -1.18 -3.36 9.89
N ARG A 121 -0.06 -4.06 9.89
CA ARG A 121 1.09 -3.81 9.02
C ARG A 121 1.20 -4.96 8.04
N TYR A 122 1.56 -4.66 6.79
CA TYR A 122 1.66 -5.67 5.74
C TYR A 122 3.11 -5.95 5.40
N PHE A 123 3.43 -7.24 5.27
CA PHE A 123 4.76 -7.72 4.92
C PHE A 123 4.68 -8.68 3.74
N ALA A 124 5.71 -8.71 2.91
CA ALA A 124 5.92 -9.73 1.90
C ALA A 124 6.92 -10.76 2.41
N ASP A 125 6.52 -12.03 2.43
CA ASP A 125 7.42 -13.17 2.63
C ASP A 125 8.23 -13.37 1.35
N ILE A 126 9.54 -13.07 1.42
CA ILE A 126 10.41 -13.06 0.25
C ILE A 126 10.53 -14.46 -0.37
N ALA A 127 10.64 -15.51 0.45
CA ALA A 127 10.77 -16.87 -0.03
C ALA A 127 9.50 -17.32 -0.77
N LYS A 128 8.32 -16.99 -0.24
CA LYS A 128 7.05 -17.28 -0.92
C LYS A 128 6.83 -16.42 -2.16
N CYS A 129 7.31 -15.18 -2.18
CA CYS A 129 7.16 -14.30 -3.35
C CYS A 129 7.92 -14.79 -4.59
N ILE A 130 9.05 -15.49 -4.41
CA ILE A 130 9.88 -16.01 -5.50
C ILE A 130 9.51 -17.43 -5.95
N ASP A 131 8.79 -18.16 -5.12
CA ASP A 131 8.33 -19.51 -5.43
C ASP A 131 7.16 -19.47 -6.41
N PRO A 132 7.33 -19.99 -7.66
CA PRO A 132 6.27 -19.95 -8.67
C PRO A 132 5.08 -20.87 -8.34
N ASP A 133 5.23 -21.81 -7.41
CA ASP A 133 4.19 -22.78 -7.03
C ASP A 133 3.37 -22.31 -5.82
N GLN A 134 3.75 -21.20 -5.18
CA GLN A 134 3.03 -20.63 -4.04
C GLN A 134 1.92 -19.68 -4.48
N ASP A 135 0.83 -19.66 -3.72
CA ASP A 135 -0.17 -18.62 -3.84
C ASP A 135 0.40 -17.29 -3.34
N ARG A 136 0.38 -16.26 -4.19
CA ARG A 136 0.88 -14.94 -3.82
C ARG A 136 0.08 -14.31 -2.69
N GLU A 137 -1.20 -14.63 -2.55
CA GLU A 137 -1.99 -14.14 -1.42
C GLU A 137 -1.42 -14.63 -0.08
N GLU A 138 -0.85 -15.84 -0.03
CA GLU A 138 -0.20 -16.39 1.16
C GLU A 138 1.19 -15.81 1.45
N ALA A 139 1.78 -15.11 0.47
CA ALA A 139 3.03 -14.38 0.63
C ALA A 139 2.82 -12.99 1.26
N ILE A 140 1.58 -12.47 1.26
CA ILE A 140 1.26 -11.19 1.90
C ILE A 140 0.75 -11.45 3.31
N LEU A 141 1.54 -11.06 4.31
CA LEU A 141 1.24 -11.27 5.71
C LEU A 141 0.66 -10.01 6.35
N SER A 142 -0.52 -10.15 6.95
CA SER A 142 -1.15 -9.13 7.80
C SER A 142 -0.76 -9.33 9.26
N VAL A 143 0.07 -8.43 9.77
CA VAL A 143 0.66 -8.49 11.11
C VAL A 143 0.01 -7.44 11.99
N SER A 144 -0.12 -7.70 13.30
CA SER A 144 -0.64 -6.68 14.23
C SER A 144 0.25 -5.44 14.27
N ALA A 145 -0.33 -4.32 14.68
CA ALA A 145 0.38 -3.03 14.75
C ALA A 145 1.67 -3.04 15.60
N ASP A 146 1.75 -3.94 16.59
CA ASP A 146 2.92 -4.18 17.45
C ASP A 146 4.05 -4.95 16.74
N GLY A 147 3.85 -5.43 15.51
CA GLY A 147 4.83 -6.18 14.74
C GLY A 147 5.01 -7.63 15.19
N MET A 148 4.11 -8.16 16.02
CA MET A 148 4.19 -9.53 16.50
C MET A 148 3.48 -10.49 15.55
N LEU A 149 4.21 -11.41 14.92
CA LEU A 149 3.60 -12.54 14.23
C LEU A 149 3.01 -13.49 15.26
N ARG A 150 1.72 -13.81 15.17
CA ARG A 150 1.08 -14.76 16.08
C ARG A 150 0.51 -15.92 15.26
N GLY A 151 1.21 -17.04 15.26
CA GLY A 151 0.69 -18.30 14.75
C GLY A 151 -0.31 -18.94 15.73
N ARG A 152 -1.15 -19.86 15.26
CA ARG A 152 -1.90 -20.74 16.16
C ARG A 152 -0.94 -21.74 16.81
N GLY A 153 -0.32 -21.36 17.93
CA GLY A 153 0.42 -22.28 18.80
C GLY A 153 1.95 -22.28 18.68
N GLU A 154 2.55 -21.34 17.92
CA GLU A 154 4.01 -21.17 17.85
C GLU A 154 4.47 -19.88 18.53
N VAL A 155 5.72 -19.87 19.00
CA VAL A 155 6.38 -18.66 19.53
C VAL A 155 6.46 -17.67 18.38
N GLY A 156 5.69 -16.59 18.49
CA GLY A 156 5.63 -15.54 17.49
C GLY A 156 6.99 -14.90 17.22
N ALA A 157 7.30 -14.63 15.95
CA ALA A 157 8.46 -13.80 15.60
C ALA A 157 8.10 -12.31 15.75
N ASP A 158 9.04 -11.53 16.29
CA ASP A 158 8.94 -10.08 16.40
C ASP A 158 9.55 -9.43 15.16
N VAL A 159 8.70 -8.85 14.31
CA VAL A 159 9.09 -8.10 13.10
C VAL A 159 8.87 -6.60 13.24
N SER A 160 8.75 -6.11 14.48
CA SER A 160 8.74 -4.67 14.77
C SER A 160 10.10 -4.01 14.52
N SER A 161 11.18 -4.80 14.58
CA SER A 161 12.55 -4.35 14.35
C SER A 161 13.06 -4.78 12.98
N LEU A 162 13.97 -3.97 12.42
CA LEU A 162 14.63 -4.27 11.16
C LEU A 162 15.38 -5.62 11.20
N GLN A 163 16.02 -5.95 12.31
CA GLN A 163 16.72 -7.24 12.45
C GLN A 163 15.73 -8.39 12.43
N GLY A 164 14.62 -8.30 13.19
CA GLY A 164 13.59 -9.34 13.21
C GLY A 164 12.91 -9.53 11.85
N GLN A 165 12.71 -8.45 11.08
CA GLN A 165 12.22 -8.51 9.70
C GLN A 165 13.17 -9.28 8.79
N VAL A 166 14.47 -8.99 8.90
CA VAL A 166 15.53 -9.65 8.12
C VAL A 166 15.64 -11.13 8.50
N ASP A 167 15.69 -11.44 9.79
CA ASP A 167 15.79 -12.82 10.30
C ASP A 167 14.58 -13.67 9.90
N ALA A 168 13.40 -13.05 9.82
CA ALA A 168 12.17 -13.72 9.38
C ALA A 168 11.97 -13.73 7.86
N GLY A 169 12.82 -13.07 7.07
CA GLY A 169 12.64 -12.95 5.62
C GLY A 169 11.38 -12.17 5.20
N LEU A 170 10.93 -11.24 6.05
CA LEU A 170 9.70 -10.48 5.85
C LEU A 170 10.01 -9.02 5.50
N PHE A 171 9.73 -8.66 4.25
CA PHE A 171 9.90 -7.29 3.77
C PHE A 171 8.69 -6.41 4.15
N PRO A 172 8.87 -5.31 4.90
CA PRO A 172 7.76 -4.42 5.24
C PRO A 172 7.28 -3.63 4.01
N LEU A 173 6.01 -3.76 3.64
CA LEU A 173 5.47 -3.10 2.45
C LEU A 173 5.34 -1.58 2.61
N GLU A 174 5.24 -1.08 3.85
CA GLU A 174 5.16 0.35 4.17
C GLU A 174 6.40 1.18 3.77
N ILE A 175 7.54 0.51 3.51
CA ILE A 175 8.76 1.19 3.08
C ILE A 175 8.99 1.10 1.58
N VAL A 176 8.16 0.38 0.81
CA VAL A 176 8.43 0.06 -0.60
C VAL A 176 8.69 1.32 -1.45
N LEU A 177 7.96 2.40 -1.17
CA LEU A 177 8.09 3.68 -1.87
C LEU A 177 9.26 4.55 -1.37
N ASP A 178 9.92 4.17 -0.28
CA ASP A 178 11.10 4.84 0.29
C ASP A 178 12.37 4.12 -0.15
N ALA A 179 12.97 4.60 -1.23
CA ALA A 179 14.16 4.00 -1.83
C ALA A 179 15.34 3.86 -0.84
N ALA A 180 15.47 4.76 0.15
CA ALA A 180 16.54 4.70 1.12
C ALA A 180 16.30 3.58 2.14
N LYS A 181 15.08 3.48 2.69
CA LYS A 181 14.70 2.41 3.61
C LYS A 181 14.71 1.04 2.91
N THR A 182 14.15 0.93 1.71
CA THR A 182 14.15 -0.31 0.92
C THR A 182 15.58 -0.80 0.65
N ARG A 183 16.48 0.07 0.20
CA ARG A 183 17.90 -0.29 0.01
C ARG A 183 18.60 -0.69 1.31
N LYS A 184 18.28 -0.03 2.43
CA LYS A 184 18.83 -0.39 3.73
C LYS A 184 18.39 -1.79 4.15
N TRP A 185 17.10 -2.11 4.01
CA TRP A 185 16.55 -3.42 4.31
C TRP A 185 17.18 -4.50 3.43
N MET A 186 17.17 -4.31 2.10
CA MET A 186 17.73 -5.29 1.15
C MET A 186 19.21 -5.57 1.42
N ARG A 187 20.00 -4.55 1.73
CA ARG A 187 21.43 -4.72 2.04
C ARG A 187 21.64 -5.60 3.26
N GLN A 188 20.83 -5.43 4.31
CA GLN A 188 20.95 -6.25 5.52
C GLN A 188 20.48 -7.68 5.27
N PHE A 189 19.37 -7.86 4.55
CA PHE A 189 18.86 -9.18 4.19
C PHE A 189 19.83 -9.98 3.31
N CYS A 190 20.40 -9.35 2.27
CA CYS A 190 21.38 -10.04 1.41
C CYS A 190 22.66 -10.41 2.16
N ALA A 191 23.06 -9.61 3.16
CA ALA A 191 24.23 -9.89 3.99
C ALA A 191 24.00 -11.05 4.98
N SER A 192 22.77 -11.31 5.41
CA SER A 192 22.43 -12.42 6.31
C SER A 192 22.14 -13.73 5.59
N ASP A 193 21.52 -13.68 4.41
CA ASP A 193 20.97 -14.87 3.73
C ASP A 193 21.78 -15.34 2.51
N GLY A 194 22.69 -14.52 1.97
CA GLY A 194 23.52 -14.87 0.80
C GLY A 194 22.76 -14.98 -0.54
N ALA A 195 21.43 -14.82 -0.56
CA ALA A 195 20.55 -14.90 -1.72
C ALA A 195 20.28 -13.52 -2.37
N GLU A 196 21.34 -12.86 -2.84
CA GLU A 196 21.26 -11.48 -3.33
C GLU A 196 20.31 -11.32 -4.54
N ARG A 197 20.33 -12.27 -5.50
CA ARG A 197 19.55 -12.18 -6.75
C ARG A 197 18.04 -12.33 -6.57
N ASP A 198 17.61 -13.22 -5.68
CA ASP A 198 16.20 -13.56 -5.51
C ASP A 198 15.47 -12.49 -4.68
N THR A 199 16.18 -11.85 -3.76
CA THR A 199 15.69 -10.70 -2.98
C THR A 199 15.29 -9.53 -3.87
N TYR A 200 16.15 -9.12 -4.81
CA TYR A 200 15.84 -7.99 -5.71
C TYR A 200 14.65 -8.29 -6.62
N ARG A 201 14.44 -9.55 -7.01
CA ARG A 201 13.30 -9.98 -7.81
C ARG A 201 12.00 -9.88 -7.01
N ALA A 202 12.00 -10.34 -5.75
CA ALA A 202 10.83 -10.28 -4.87
C ALA A 202 10.43 -8.85 -4.50
N VAL A 203 11.39 -8.01 -4.13
CA VAL A 203 11.12 -6.60 -3.76
C VAL A 203 10.73 -5.78 -4.98
N GLY A 204 11.33 -6.04 -6.15
CA GLY A 204 11.02 -5.36 -7.40
C GLY A 204 9.63 -5.69 -7.98
N CYS A 205 8.89 -6.64 -7.38
CA CYS A 205 7.51 -6.92 -7.72
C CYS A 205 6.52 -5.85 -7.24
N PHE A 206 6.92 -4.99 -6.30
CA PHE A 206 6.04 -4.02 -5.64
C PHE A 206 6.33 -2.56 -6.04
#